data_AF-A0A954NPY5-F1
#
_entry.id   AF-A0A954NPY5-F1
#
_cell.length_a   1.000
_cell.length_b   1.000
_cell.length_c   1.000
_cell.angle_alpha   90.00
_cell.angle_beta   90.00
_cell.angle_gamma   90.00
#
_symmetry.space_group_name_H-M   'P 1'
#
loop_
_entity.id
_entity.type
_entity.pdbx_description
1 polymer ?
#
loop_
_entity_poly.entity_id
_entity_poly.type
_entity_poly.pdbx_seq_one_letter_code
_entity_poly.pdbx_strand_id
1 'polypeptide(L)' 'MILRIFPFLLLMIAVSHLHAAERPNFVWLVSEDNSKHYLKLFDEHGAETPRIAEMAANGLLFEHA' A
#
# COMPACT_ATOMS: atom_id res chain seq x y z
N MET A 1 -38.46 4.12 -5.94
CA MET A 1 -37.44 3.35 -6.71
C MET A 1 -36.38 4.26 -7.30
N ILE A 2 -36.74 5.37 -7.97
CA ILE A 2 -35.83 6.36 -8.58
C ILE A 2 -34.88 7.08 -7.60
N LEU A 3 -35.33 7.37 -6.37
CA LEU A 3 -34.47 8.02 -5.36
C LEU A 3 -33.35 7.11 -4.83
N ARG A 4 -33.48 5.78 -4.98
CA ARG A 4 -32.47 4.80 -4.53
C ARG A 4 -31.34 4.60 -5.54
N ILE A 5 -31.57 4.94 -6.82
CA ILE A 5 -30.61 4.76 -7.92
C ILE A 5 -29.67 5.97 -8.06
N PHE A 6 -30.09 7.13 -7.57
CA PHE A 6 -29.32 8.37 -7.61
C PHE A 6 -27.93 8.29 -6.92
N PRO A 7 -27.78 7.76 -5.69
CA PRO A 7 -26.46 7.64 -5.07
C PRO A 7 -25.55 6.65 -5.81
N PHE A 8 -26.12 5.61 -6.42
CA PHE A 8 -25.37 4.67 -7.24
C PHE A 8 -24.83 5.34 -8.52
N LEU A 9 -25.66 6.15 -9.18
CA LEU A 9 -25.22 6.91 -10.36
C LEU A 9 -24.13 7.94 -10.02
N LEU A 10 -24.25 8.63 -8.88
CA LEU A 10 -23.25 9.56 -8.39
C LEU A 10 -21.90 8.86 -8.12
N LEU A 11 -21.94 7.67 -7.50
CA LEU A 11 -20.77 6.85 -7.26
C LEU A 11 -20.09 6.40 -8.57
N MET A 12 -20.88 5.98 -9.57
CA MET A 12 -20.35 5.56 -10.88
C MET A 12 -19.65 6.70 -11.61
N ILE A 13 -20.20 7.92 -11.54
CA ILE A 13 -19.57 9.12 -12.11
C ILE A 13 -18.25 9.41 -11.37
N ALA A 14 -18.25 9.38 -10.04
CA ALA A 14 -17.03 9.62 -9.25
C ALA A 14 -15.91 8.63 -9.58
N VAL A 15 -16.23 7.35 -9.81
CA VAL A 15 -15.24 6.31 -10.13
C VAL A 15 -14.67 6.48 -11.54
N SER A 16 -15.45 7.01 -12.48
CA SER A 16 -15.01 7.22 -13.87
C SER A 16 -13.84 8.20 -14.04
N HIS A 17 -13.54 9.00 -13.01
CA HIS A 17 -12.42 9.94 -12.99
C HIS A 17 -11.13 9.34 -12.40
N LEU A 18 -11.15 8.12 -11.86
CA LEU A 18 -9.95 7.45 -11.35
C LEU A 18 -9.14 6.90 -12.53
N HIS A 19 -8.13 7.64 -12.98
CA HIS A 19 -7.15 7.17 -13.95
C HIS A 19 -5.82 6.88 -13.25
N ALA A 20 -5.35 5.64 -13.34
CA ALA A 20 -3.97 5.30 -13.00
C ALA A 20 -3.02 5.85 -14.08
N ALA A 21 -1.75 6.06 -13.73
CA ALA A 21 -0.74 6.37 -14.73
C ALA A 21 -0.61 5.18 -15.70
N GLU A 22 -0.68 5.41 -17.02
CA GLU A 22 -0.51 4.34 -18.02
C GLU A 22 0.86 3.64 -17.89
N ARG A 23 1.86 4.37 -17.40
CA ARG A 23 3.23 3.90 -17.17
C ARG A 23 3.71 4.43 -15.82
N PRO A 24 3.47 3.71 -14.70
CA PRO A 24 3.95 4.14 -13.40
C PRO A 24 5.48 4.07 -13.35
N ASN A 25 6.08 4.90 -12.50
CA ASN A 25 7.50 4.81 -12.20
C ASN A 25 7.73 3.69 -11.18
N PHE A 26 8.85 2.99 -11.31
CA PHE A 26 9.28 1.97 -10.36
C PHE A 26 10.53 2.45 -9.63
N VAL A 27 10.52 2.36 -8.30
CA VAL A 27 11.70 2.58 -7.45
C VAL A 27 12.02 1.25 -6.77
N TRP A 28 13.17 0.68 -7.07
CA TRP A 28 13.65 -0.56 -6.49
C TRP A 28 14.71 -0.23 -5.43
N LEU A 29 14.31 -0.30 -4.15
CA LEU A 29 15.19 -0.04 -3.01
C LEU A 29 15.67 -1.37 -2.43
N VAL A 30 16.99 -1.55 -2.32
CA VAL A 30 17.60 -2.73 -1.71
C VAL A 30 18.56 -2.29 -0.62
N SER A 31 18.58 -3.06 0.45
CA SER A 31 19.55 -3.01 1.53
C SER A 31 20.27 -4.35 1.58
N GLU A 32 21.58 -4.33 1.81
CA GLU A 32 22.37 -5.55 2.00
C GLU A 32 22.26 -6.06 3.44
N ASP A 33 22.47 -7.37 3.63
CA ASP A 33 22.57 -8.06 4.92
C ASP A 33 21.41 -7.87 5.92
N ASN A 34 20.22 -7.53 5.42
CA ASN A 34 19.03 -7.48 6.25
C ASN A 34 18.38 -8.87 6.39
N SER A 35 18.06 -9.21 7.64
CA SER A 35 17.32 -10.42 8.01
C SER A 35 16.05 -10.03 8.76
N LYS A 36 15.03 -10.90 8.70
CA LYS A 36 13.76 -10.69 9.43
C LYS A 36 13.99 -10.44 10.93
N HIS A 37 15.02 -11.04 11.51
CA HIS A 37 15.36 -10.92 12.93
C HIS A 37 15.82 -9.51 13.35
N TYR A 38 16.20 -8.66 12.39
CA TYR A 38 16.74 -7.33 12.70
C TYR A 38 15.72 -6.21 12.61
N LEU A 39 14.51 -6.47 12.09
CA LEU A 39 13.53 -5.43 11.80
C LEU A 39 12.30 -5.63 12.67
N LYS A 40 11.87 -4.55 13.35
CA LYS A 40 10.66 -4.58 14.20
C LYS A 40 9.40 -5.05 13.46
N LEU A 41 9.39 -4.87 12.14
CA LEU A 41 8.31 -5.31 11.25
C LEU A 41 8.13 -6.83 11.19
N PHE A 42 9.16 -7.61 11.53
CA PHE A 42 9.13 -9.07 11.48
C PHE A 42 9.53 -9.75 12.80
N ASP A 43 10.13 -9.01 13.73
CA ASP A 43 10.56 -9.48 15.05
C ASP A 43 10.30 -8.38 16.08
N GLU A 44 9.57 -8.66 17.16
CA GLU A 44 9.21 -7.64 18.16
C GLU A 44 10.43 -6.98 18.86
N HIS A 45 11.58 -7.67 18.84
CA HIS A 45 12.85 -7.18 19.39
C HIS A 45 13.76 -6.54 18.34
N GLY A 46 13.34 -6.48 17.07
CA GLY A 46 14.08 -5.86 15.99
C GLY A 46 14.15 -4.33 16.07
N ALA A 47 15.02 -3.73 15.25
CA ALA A 47 15.19 -2.29 15.17
C ALA A 47 13.98 -1.60 14.54
N GLU A 48 13.64 -0.40 15.04
CA GLU A 48 12.57 0.41 14.48
C GLU A 48 12.94 1.00 13.12
N THR A 49 12.07 0.82 12.14
CA THR A 49 12.19 1.40 10.80
C THR A 49 10.93 2.16 10.41
N PRO A 50 10.67 3.34 11.00
CA PRO A 50 9.38 4.02 10.91
C PRO A 50 8.95 4.34 9.47
N ARG A 51 9.88 4.74 8.59
CA ARG A 51 9.58 5.02 7.19
C ARG A 51 9.20 3.78 6.38
N ILE A 52 9.86 2.64 6.66
CA ILE A 52 9.52 1.36 6.03
C ILE A 52 8.15 0.87 6.56
N ALA A 53 7.87 1.08 7.85
CA ALA A 53 6.58 0.75 8.44
C ALA A 53 5.44 1.61 7.86
N GLU A 54 5.66 2.90 7.63
CA GLU A 54 4.72 3.78 6.92
C GLU A 54 4.42 3.29 5.49
N MET A 55 5.45 2.80 4.78
CA MET A 55 5.27 2.19 3.46
C MET A 55 4.46 0.90 3.52
N ALA A 56 4.73 0.03 4.49
CA ALA A 56 3.99 -1.22 4.69
C ALA A 56 2.51 -0.97 5.04
N ALA A 57 2.22 0.05 5.86
CA ALA A 57 0.85 0.42 6.24
C ALA A 57 -0.01 0.89 5.05
N ASN A 58 0.62 1.44 4.00
CA ASN A 58 -0.04 1.87 2.76
C ASN A 58 0.23 0.92 1.58
N GLY A 59 0.78 -0.27 1.86
CA GLY A 59 1.27 -1.19 0.85
C GLY A 59 1.07 -2.64 1.26
N LEU A 60 2.00 -3.50 0.84
CA LEU A 60 2.01 -4.92 1.18
C LEU A 60 3.28 -5.26 1.95
N LEU A 61 3.12 -5.98 3.06
CA LEU A 61 4.21 -6.59 3.80
C LEU A 61 4.27 -8.08 3.44
N PHE A 62 5.42 -8.55 2.97
CA PHE A 62 5.63 -9.96 2.65
C PHE A 62 6.33 -10.65 3.83
N GLU A 63 5.58 -11.44 4.61
CA GLU A 63 6.11 -12.13 5.80
C GLU A 63 6.89 -13.42 5.48
N HIS A 64 6.79 -13.89 4.23
CA HIS A 64 7.42 -15.12 3.72
C HIS A 64 8.03 -14.90 2.32
N ALA A 65 8.84 -13.85 2.17
CA ALA A 65 9.56 -13.52 0.94
C ALA A 65 10.81 -14.38 0.70
#